data_AF-A0A954U6U6-F1
#
_entry.id   AF-A0A954U6U6-F1
#
_cell.length_a   1.000
_cell.length_b   1.000
_cell.length_c   1.000
_cell.angle_alpha   90.00
_cell.angle_beta   90.00
_cell.angle_gamma   90.00
#
_symmetry.space_group_name_H-M   'P 1'
#
loop_
_entity.id
_entity.type
_entity.pdbx_description
1 polymer ?
#
loop_
_entity_poly.entity_id
_entity_poly.type
_entity_poly.pdbx_seq_one_letter_code
_entity_poly.pdbx_strand_id
1 'polypeptide(L)'
;MNASAPRYLIPFHPKHLPHFFTDVLVIGGGLAGLRAANAVDPRLSVLVVTKDELKQSSSNYAQGGIAGVLDPEDRFEDHVHDTLIAGAGLCDEAIVDLVVREAPDRIHDLIDWGTRFDSEAGELVLGREGGHSRHRIVHALGDATGKEVMRAVIEWTRRAPHVRIWENAFTIDLLTHEGICRGALIADQRRGSTLVWAKQTILATGGAGQLYRESTNPPVATADGHALAYRAGAELRDMEFMQFHPTVLYIAGSSRSLITEAIRGEGAWLVDRVGHRFMPDYDERGELAPRDVVSLAIVNQMERTNHPCVYLDLTRLDPVYVKQRFPGISATCLKFGI
;
A
#
# COMPACT_ATOMS: atom_id res chain seq x y z
N MET A 1 -13.10 -33.43 2.89
CA MET A 1 -13.14 -33.19 4.34
C MET A 1 -13.02 -31.68 4.54
N ASN A 2 -14.14 -30.96 4.66
CA ASN A 2 -14.11 -29.53 4.97
C ASN A 2 -13.78 -29.37 6.46
N ALA A 3 -12.49 -29.29 6.79
CA ALA A 3 -12.10 -28.76 8.09
C ALA A 3 -12.45 -27.27 8.08
N SER A 4 -13.62 -26.91 8.60
CA SER A 4 -13.98 -25.51 8.81
C SER A 4 -12.91 -24.86 9.68
N ALA A 5 -12.35 -23.73 9.27
CA ALA A 5 -11.41 -22.98 10.08
C ALA A 5 -12.01 -22.75 11.48
N PRO A 6 -11.24 -22.94 12.57
CA PRO A 6 -11.76 -22.71 13.92
C PRO A 6 -12.21 -21.25 14.06
N ARG A 7 -13.31 -20.98 14.77
CA ARG A 7 -13.80 -19.61 14.98
C ARG A 7 -12.78 -18.74 15.72
N TYR A 8 -12.06 -19.30 16.68
CA TYR A 8 -11.02 -18.62 17.45
C TYR A 8 -9.72 -19.44 17.40
N LEU A 9 -8.58 -18.78 17.24
CA LEU A 9 -7.25 -19.39 17.18
C LEU A 9 -6.79 -19.94 18.52
N ILE A 10 -7.20 -19.30 19.62
CA ILE A 10 -6.85 -19.75 20.97
C ILE A 10 -8.10 -19.79 21.87
N PRO A 11 -8.13 -20.69 22.86
CA PRO A 11 -9.14 -20.63 23.90
C PRO A 11 -8.92 -19.40 24.79
N PHE A 12 -10.01 -18.75 25.21
CA PHE A 12 -9.97 -17.69 26.21
C PHE A 12 -11.23 -17.73 27.08
N HIS A 13 -11.11 -17.27 28.33
CA HIS A 13 -12.24 -17.17 29.24
C HIS A 13 -12.40 -15.71 29.70
N PRO A 14 -13.53 -15.04 29.43
CA PRO A 14 -13.68 -13.62 29.70
C PRO A 14 -13.40 -13.22 31.15
N LYS A 15 -13.75 -14.06 32.13
CA LYS A 15 -13.48 -13.77 33.55
C LYS A 15 -11.99 -13.76 33.94
N HIS A 16 -11.10 -14.27 33.09
CA HIS A 16 -9.67 -14.44 33.41
C HIS A 16 -8.77 -13.48 32.63
N LEU A 17 -9.33 -12.67 31.72
CA LEU A 17 -8.57 -11.72 30.92
C LEU A 17 -8.90 -10.28 31.34
N PRO A 18 -7.95 -9.34 31.26
CA PRO A 18 -8.24 -7.92 31.35
C PRO A 18 -9.23 -7.47 30.26
N HIS A 19 -10.01 -6.44 30.59
CA HIS A 19 -10.96 -5.80 29.67
C HIS A 19 -10.54 -4.36 29.39
N PHE A 20 -10.67 -3.93 28.13
CA PHE A 20 -10.53 -2.55 27.71
C PHE A 20 -11.77 -2.12 26.91
N PHE A 21 -12.22 -0.90 27.08
CA PHE A 21 -13.42 -0.38 26.41
C PHE A 21 -13.06 0.87 25.61
N THR A 22 -13.56 0.96 24.39
CA THR A 22 -13.42 2.11 23.49
C THR A 22 -14.70 2.26 22.67
N ASP A 23 -14.94 3.42 22.08
CA ASP A 23 -16.07 3.59 21.16
C ASP A 23 -15.74 2.97 19.80
N VAL A 24 -14.57 3.29 19.26
CA VAL A 24 -14.07 2.77 17.96
C VAL A 24 -12.74 2.05 18.15
N LEU A 25 -12.66 0.82 17.66
CA LEU A 25 -11.41 0.05 17.55
C LEU A 25 -10.95 0.05 16.10
N VAL A 26 -9.73 0.51 15.85
CA VAL A 26 -9.08 0.43 14.53
C VAL A 26 -7.94 -0.58 14.60
N ILE A 27 -7.98 -1.59 13.74
CA ILE A 27 -6.97 -2.66 13.69
C ILE A 27 -6.11 -2.44 12.45
N GLY A 28 -4.90 -1.91 12.66
CA GLY A 28 -3.94 -1.55 11.64
C GLY A 28 -3.51 -0.09 11.76
N GLY A 29 -2.19 0.15 11.81
CA GLY A 29 -1.58 1.47 12.00
C GLY A 29 -1.02 2.13 10.73
N GLY A 30 -1.42 1.64 9.55
CA GLY A 30 -1.06 2.27 8.27
C GLY A 30 -1.93 3.49 7.94
N LEU A 31 -1.76 4.05 6.75
CA LEU A 31 -2.45 5.27 6.31
C LEU A 31 -3.98 5.18 6.48
N ALA A 32 -4.59 4.09 6.03
CA ALA A 32 -6.03 3.88 6.13
C ALA A 32 -6.53 3.88 7.58
N GLY A 33 -5.82 3.19 8.48
CA GLY A 33 -6.21 3.10 9.89
C GLY A 33 -6.08 4.43 10.62
N LEU A 34 -4.97 5.15 10.41
CA LEU A 34 -4.78 6.47 11.02
C LEU A 34 -5.73 7.52 10.42
N ARG A 35 -6.01 7.47 9.11
CA ARG A 35 -7.01 8.33 8.47
C ARG A 35 -8.41 8.10 9.02
N ALA A 36 -8.78 6.83 9.25
CA ALA A 36 -10.06 6.47 9.87
C ALA A 36 -10.14 6.95 11.31
N ALA A 37 -9.07 6.74 12.11
CA ALA A 37 -9.01 7.20 13.49
C ALA A 37 -9.18 8.71 13.62
N ASN A 38 -8.54 9.49 12.74
CA ASN A 38 -8.63 10.96 12.74
C ASN A 38 -9.98 11.50 12.23
N ALA A 39 -10.79 10.68 11.55
CA ALA A 39 -12.14 11.05 11.11
C ALA A 39 -13.21 10.84 12.19
N VAL A 40 -12.89 10.13 13.28
CA VAL A 40 -13.85 9.89 14.35
C VAL A 40 -14.12 11.20 15.11
N ASP A 41 -15.39 11.41 15.51
CA ASP A 41 -15.77 12.52 16.37
C ASP A 41 -14.88 12.55 17.63
N PRO A 42 -14.19 13.67 17.93
CA PRO A 42 -13.29 13.78 19.08
C PRO A 42 -13.94 13.53 20.45
N ARG A 43 -15.27 13.48 20.54
CA ARG A 43 -16.03 13.10 21.75
C ARG A 43 -16.04 11.59 22.00
N LEU A 44 -15.67 10.78 21.00
CA LEU A 44 -15.61 9.33 21.07
C LEU A 44 -14.17 8.87 21.29
N SER A 45 -14.01 7.82 22.08
CA SER A 45 -12.72 7.19 22.34
C SER A 45 -12.31 6.25 21.20
N VAL A 46 -11.08 6.41 20.71
CA VAL A 46 -10.51 5.59 19.64
C VAL A 46 -9.31 4.81 20.16
N LEU A 47 -9.26 3.52 19.89
CA LEU A 47 -8.07 2.70 20.07
C LEU A 47 -7.57 2.21 18.72
N VAL A 48 -6.36 2.60 18.33
CA VAL A 48 -5.63 2.02 17.20
C VAL A 48 -4.72 0.93 17.72
N VAL A 49 -4.81 -0.27 17.16
CA VAL A 49 -3.93 -1.40 17.46
C VAL A 49 -3.14 -1.77 16.22
N THR A 50 -1.82 -1.89 16.36
CA THR A 50 -0.93 -2.33 15.29
C THR A 50 0.07 -3.34 15.83
N LYS A 51 0.30 -4.40 15.04
CA LYS A 51 1.11 -5.55 15.48
C LYS A 51 2.60 -5.27 15.61
N ASP A 52 3.05 -4.16 15.05
CA ASP A 52 4.42 -3.66 15.07
C ASP A 52 4.36 -2.13 15.19
N GLU A 53 5.49 -1.43 15.16
CA GLU A 53 5.55 0.04 15.15
C GLU A 53 4.75 0.63 13.97
N LEU A 54 4.19 1.84 14.12
CA LEU A 54 3.43 2.53 13.07
C LEU A 54 4.20 2.68 11.75
N LYS A 55 5.53 2.80 11.87
CA LYS A 55 6.44 2.91 10.72
C LYS A 55 6.63 1.57 9.98
N GLN A 56 6.34 0.44 10.62
CA GLN A 56 6.34 -0.88 9.99
C GLN A 56 5.00 -1.14 9.30
N SER A 57 4.78 -0.46 8.17
CA SER A 57 3.58 -0.62 7.33
C SER A 57 3.91 -0.39 5.86
N SER A 58 3.23 -1.06 4.92
CA SER A 58 3.44 -0.85 3.48
C SER A 58 3.26 0.63 3.09
N SER A 59 2.38 1.36 3.78
CA SER A 59 2.21 2.81 3.59
C SER A 59 3.51 3.60 3.79
N ASN A 60 4.35 3.23 4.76
CA ASN A 60 5.62 3.93 5.02
C ASN A 60 6.69 3.64 3.94
N TYR A 61 6.57 2.50 3.25
CA TYR A 61 7.51 2.06 2.21
C TYR A 61 7.09 2.45 0.78
N ALA A 62 5.95 3.12 0.61
CA ALA A 62 5.50 3.56 -0.71
C ALA A 62 6.47 4.58 -1.33
N GLN A 63 6.83 4.36 -2.60
CA GLN A 63 7.83 5.17 -3.30
C GLN A 63 7.19 6.22 -4.22
N GLY A 64 6.40 5.76 -5.20
CA GLY A 64 5.84 6.55 -6.30
C GLY A 64 5.09 7.80 -5.84
N GLY A 65 3.79 7.67 -5.58
CA GLY A 65 3.02 8.80 -5.09
C GLY A 65 1.55 8.50 -4.88
N ILE A 66 0.75 9.56 -4.82
CA ILE A 66 -0.71 9.50 -4.70
C ILE A 66 -1.31 10.15 -5.94
N ALA A 67 -2.18 9.44 -6.65
CA ALA A 67 -2.86 9.98 -7.82
C ALA A 67 -4.03 10.89 -7.41
N GLY A 68 -4.14 12.07 -8.04
CA GLY A 68 -5.23 13.01 -7.85
C GLY A 68 -5.28 14.03 -8.99
N VAL A 69 -6.50 14.39 -9.41
CA VAL A 69 -6.71 15.39 -10.46
C VAL A 69 -6.54 16.79 -9.86
N LEU A 70 -5.31 17.29 -9.92
CA LEU A 70 -4.90 18.58 -9.34
C LEU A 70 -4.53 19.61 -10.41
N ASP A 71 -4.12 19.14 -11.58
CA ASP A 71 -3.80 19.98 -12.73
C ASP A 71 -5.11 20.52 -13.35
N PRO A 72 -5.24 21.85 -13.59
CA PRO A 72 -6.41 22.43 -14.24
C PRO A 72 -6.72 21.88 -15.66
N GLU A 73 -5.72 21.31 -16.35
CA GLU A 73 -5.88 20.69 -17.68
C GLU A 73 -6.22 19.19 -17.62
N ASP A 74 -6.20 18.60 -16.43
CA ASP A 74 -6.60 17.22 -16.17
C ASP A 74 -8.09 17.14 -15.82
N ARG A 75 -8.69 15.97 -16.02
CA ARG A 75 -10.12 15.73 -15.83
C ARG A 75 -10.37 14.47 -15.01
N PHE A 76 -11.36 14.53 -14.13
CA PHE A 76 -11.82 13.36 -13.37
C PHE A 76 -12.23 12.23 -14.30
N GLU A 77 -12.91 12.55 -15.41
CA GLU A 77 -13.35 11.53 -16.38
C GLU A 77 -12.17 10.75 -16.98
N ASP A 78 -11.03 11.42 -17.23
CA ASP A 78 -9.83 10.78 -17.77
C ASP A 78 -9.22 9.83 -16.72
N HIS A 79 -9.20 10.23 -15.43
CA HIS A 79 -8.70 9.36 -14.36
C HIS A 79 -9.62 8.16 -14.11
N VAL A 80 -10.95 8.36 -14.14
CA VAL A 80 -11.92 7.26 -14.04
C VAL A 80 -11.70 6.29 -15.19
N HIS A 81 -11.58 6.80 -16.42
CA HIS A 81 -11.35 5.97 -17.60
C HIS A 81 -10.06 5.16 -17.51
N ASP A 82 -8.93 5.81 -17.17
CA ASP A 82 -7.64 5.16 -16.92
C ASP A 82 -7.79 4.00 -15.91
N THR A 83 -8.49 4.25 -14.81
CA THR A 83 -8.71 3.25 -13.74
C THR A 83 -9.56 2.07 -14.20
N LEU A 84 -10.64 2.32 -14.93
CA LEU A 84 -11.53 1.27 -15.45
C LEU A 84 -10.84 0.38 -16.49
N ILE A 85 -10.00 0.96 -17.35
CA ILE A 85 -9.17 0.22 -18.30
C ILE A 85 -8.18 -0.69 -17.54
N ALA A 86 -7.45 -0.12 -16.58
CA ALA A 86 -6.46 -0.87 -15.80
C ALA A 86 -7.12 -1.95 -14.92
N GLY A 87 -8.37 -1.75 -14.51
CA GLY A 87 -9.19 -2.72 -13.78
C GLY A 87 -9.80 -3.83 -14.63
N ALA A 88 -9.53 -3.87 -15.94
CA ALA A 88 -9.95 -4.94 -16.85
C ALA A 88 -11.45 -5.29 -16.80
N GLY A 89 -12.30 -4.28 -16.57
CA GLY A 89 -13.77 -4.45 -16.51
C GLY A 89 -14.30 -5.07 -15.21
N LEU A 90 -13.47 -5.22 -14.18
CA LEU A 90 -13.86 -5.80 -12.88
C LEU A 90 -14.14 -4.74 -11.80
N CYS A 91 -13.85 -3.46 -12.08
CA CYS A 91 -14.10 -2.36 -11.16
C CYS A 91 -15.60 -2.11 -10.94
N ASP A 92 -15.94 -1.69 -9.73
CA ASP A 92 -17.20 -0.99 -9.47
C ASP A 92 -17.04 0.48 -9.86
N GLU A 93 -17.70 0.87 -10.96
CA GLU A 93 -17.58 2.21 -11.55
C GLU A 93 -18.00 3.32 -10.59
N ALA A 94 -19.04 3.11 -9.77
CA ALA A 94 -19.51 4.11 -8.83
C ALA A 94 -18.48 4.36 -7.71
N ILE A 95 -17.78 3.31 -7.28
CA ILE A 95 -16.70 3.43 -6.30
C ILE A 95 -15.47 4.11 -6.92
N VAL A 96 -15.13 3.77 -8.17
CA VAL A 96 -14.02 4.42 -8.88
C VAL A 96 -14.27 5.93 -9.02
N ASP A 97 -15.45 6.34 -9.50
CA ASP A 97 -15.80 7.75 -9.65
C ASP A 97 -15.74 8.50 -8.30
N LEU A 98 -16.31 7.91 -7.24
CA LEU A 98 -16.25 8.48 -5.88
C LEU A 98 -14.80 8.70 -5.42
N VAL A 99 -13.96 7.66 -5.48
CA VAL A 99 -12.58 7.73 -5.00
C VAL A 99 -11.77 8.75 -5.81
N VAL A 100 -11.91 8.75 -7.13
CA VAL A 100 -11.21 9.68 -8.03
C VAL A 100 -11.60 11.13 -7.74
N ARG A 101 -12.89 11.41 -7.52
CA ARG A 101 -13.38 12.76 -7.25
C ARG A 101 -13.00 13.27 -5.87
N GLU A 102 -12.90 12.38 -4.88
CA GLU A 102 -12.47 12.75 -3.53
C GLU A 102 -10.95 12.93 -3.40
N ALA A 103 -10.15 12.34 -4.29
CA ALA A 103 -8.69 12.32 -4.18
C ALA A 103 -8.05 13.70 -3.97
N PRO A 104 -8.43 14.78 -4.69
CA PRO A 104 -7.87 16.11 -4.46
C PRO A 104 -8.06 16.60 -3.02
N ASP A 105 -9.28 16.50 -2.48
CA ASP A 105 -9.56 16.93 -1.11
C ASP A 105 -8.80 16.08 -0.08
N ARG A 106 -8.65 14.77 -0.33
CA ARG A 106 -7.87 13.89 0.54
C ARG A 106 -6.37 14.22 0.49
N ILE A 107 -5.85 14.69 -0.64
CA ILE A 107 -4.45 15.17 -0.74
C ILE A 107 -4.29 16.48 0.04
N HIS A 108 -5.27 17.39 -0.04
CA HIS A 108 -5.25 18.62 0.77
C HIS A 108 -5.31 18.31 2.28
N ASP A 109 -6.14 17.35 2.71
CA ASP A 109 -6.15 16.89 4.11
C ASP A 109 -4.73 16.49 4.57
N LEU A 110 -3.96 15.78 3.73
CA LEU A 110 -2.60 15.36 4.06
C LEU A 110 -1.63 16.55 4.17
N ILE A 111 -1.75 17.54 3.27
CA ILE A 111 -0.98 18.78 3.32
C ILE A 111 -1.27 19.52 4.62
N ASP A 112 -2.54 19.64 5.00
CA ASP A 112 -2.97 20.28 6.25
C ASP A 112 -2.44 19.54 7.49
N TRP A 113 -2.31 18.21 7.40
CA TRP A 113 -1.70 17.40 8.46
C TRP A 113 -0.17 17.49 8.49
N GLY A 114 0.42 18.19 7.52
CA GLY A 114 1.83 18.55 7.48
C GLY A 114 2.67 17.71 6.52
N THR A 115 2.06 16.97 5.58
CA THR A 115 2.78 16.31 4.48
C THR A 115 3.37 17.37 3.55
N ARG A 116 4.67 17.26 3.27
CA ARG A 116 5.36 18.12 2.31
C ARG A 116 5.60 17.38 1.00
N PHE A 117 4.71 17.57 0.04
CA PHE A 117 4.93 17.11 -1.33
C PHE A 117 5.97 18.00 -2.03
N ASP A 118 6.65 17.41 -3.01
CA ASP A 118 7.63 18.11 -3.83
C ASP A 118 6.90 19.18 -4.65
N SER A 119 7.46 20.40 -4.67
CA SER A 119 6.87 21.55 -5.35
C SER A 119 7.94 22.38 -6.04
N GLU A 120 7.56 23.04 -7.15
CA GLU A 120 8.39 23.96 -7.91
C GLU A 120 7.62 25.26 -8.11
N ALA A 121 8.24 26.40 -7.79
CA ALA A 121 7.61 27.72 -7.88
C ALA A 121 6.26 27.87 -7.10
N GLY A 122 6.01 27.00 -6.12
CA GLY A 122 4.77 27.01 -5.31
C GLY A 122 3.69 26.04 -5.82
N GLU A 123 3.91 25.40 -6.96
CA GLU A 123 3.01 24.39 -7.55
C GLU A 123 3.53 22.98 -7.27
N LEU A 124 2.62 22.02 -7.12
CA LEU A 124 2.98 20.62 -6.88
C LEU A 124 3.62 20.00 -8.13
N VAL A 125 4.72 19.27 -7.95
CA VAL A 125 5.31 18.48 -9.04
C VAL A 125 4.50 17.20 -9.22
N LEU A 126 4.01 16.98 -10.44
CA LEU A 126 3.17 15.83 -10.78
C LEU A 126 3.95 14.84 -11.66
N GLY A 127 4.03 13.59 -11.20
CA GLY A 127 4.57 12.47 -11.96
C GLY A 127 3.49 11.69 -12.73
N ARG A 128 3.94 10.71 -13.52
CA ARG A 128 3.09 9.76 -14.23
C ARG A 128 3.63 8.33 -14.09
N GLU A 129 2.74 7.40 -13.80
CA GLU A 129 3.00 5.96 -13.75
C GLU A 129 2.17 5.23 -14.81
N GLY A 130 2.38 3.92 -14.96
CA GLY A 130 1.69 3.09 -15.94
C GLY A 130 0.18 3.09 -15.72
N GLY A 131 -0.56 2.97 -16.82
CA GLY A 131 -2.03 3.05 -16.81
C GLY A 131 -2.60 4.47 -16.73
N HIS A 132 -1.81 5.51 -16.45
CA HIS A 132 -2.29 6.90 -16.46
C HIS A 132 -2.00 7.62 -17.77
N SER A 133 -2.99 8.37 -18.26
CA SER A 133 -2.91 9.22 -19.46
C SER A 133 -2.33 10.61 -19.20
N ARG A 134 -2.34 11.08 -17.94
CA ARG A 134 -1.89 12.42 -17.50
C ARG A 134 -0.87 12.36 -16.35
N HIS A 135 -0.12 13.44 -16.15
CA HIS A 135 0.72 13.65 -14.95
C HIS A 135 -0.20 14.07 -13.80
N ARG A 136 -0.43 13.17 -12.86
CA ARG A 136 -1.42 13.37 -11.78
C ARG A 136 -0.98 12.79 -10.44
N ILE A 137 0.28 12.40 -10.32
CA ILE A 137 0.80 11.69 -9.14
C ILE A 137 1.67 12.65 -8.33
N VAL A 138 1.16 13.09 -7.18
CA VAL A 138 1.96 13.86 -6.22
C VAL A 138 2.94 12.94 -5.52
N HIS A 139 4.16 13.42 -5.34
CA HIS A 139 5.23 12.68 -4.67
C HIS A 139 5.98 13.56 -3.68
N ALA A 140 6.76 12.93 -2.80
CA ALA A 140 7.56 13.63 -1.82
C ALA A 140 8.93 12.99 -1.65
N LEU A 141 9.94 13.83 -1.37
CA LEU A 141 11.32 13.41 -1.14
C LEU A 141 11.90 12.63 -2.33
N GLY A 142 11.48 12.98 -3.56
CA GLY A 142 11.78 12.22 -4.77
C GLY A 142 11.00 10.92 -4.85
N ASP A 143 11.51 9.86 -4.21
CA ASP A 143 11.03 8.48 -4.34
C ASP A 143 10.63 7.83 -3.01
N ALA A 144 10.22 8.64 -2.02
CA ALA A 144 9.89 8.19 -0.68
C ALA A 144 8.58 8.80 -0.15
N THR A 145 7.57 8.94 -1.01
CA THR A 145 6.30 9.60 -0.68
C THR A 145 5.63 9.02 0.57
N GLY A 146 5.61 7.70 0.69
CA GLY A 146 5.01 7.00 1.83
C GLY A 146 5.63 7.37 3.18
N LYS A 147 6.95 7.60 3.21
CA LYS A 147 7.67 7.99 4.42
C LYS A 147 7.25 9.37 4.91
N GLU A 148 7.10 10.32 4.00
CA GLU A 148 6.72 11.70 4.32
C GLU A 148 5.23 11.80 4.72
N VAL A 149 4.36 11.10 3.99
CA VAL A 149 2.93 11.00 4.34
C VAL A 149 2.76 10.37 5.73
N MET A 150 3.38 9.20 5.97
CA MET A 150 3.25 8.53 7.27
C MET A 150 3.86 9.35 8.40
N ARG A 151 4.97 10.07 8.19
CA ARG A 151 5.51 11.00 9.20
C ARG A 151 4.45 12.00 9.64
N ALA A 152 3.85 12.73 8.70
CA ALA A 152 2.86 13.76 8.99
C ALA A 152 1.60 13.18 9.66
N VAL A 153 1.04 12.11 9.10
CA VAL A 153 -0.17 11.47 9.62
C VAL A 153 0.05 10.91 11.03
N ILE A 154 1.20 10.29 11.32
CA ILE A 154 1.54 9.78 12.65
C ILE A 154 1.66 10.95 13.65
N GLU A 155 2.36 12.02 13.28
CA GLU A 155 2.51 13.21 14.13
C GLU A 155 1.15 13.86 14.43
N TRP A 156 0.29 14.01 13.41
CA TRP A 156 -1.06 14.52 13.56
C TRP A 156 -1.89 13.66 14.50
N THR A 157 -1.93 12.35 14.26
CA THR A 157 -2.73 11.41 15.07
C THR A 157 -2.28 11.40 16.54
N ARG A 158 -0.96 11.46 16.80
CA ARG A 158 -0.42 11.47 18.17
C ARG A 158 -0.80 12.72 18.97
N ARG A 159 -1.23 13.80 18.31
CA ARG A 159 -1.71 15.02 18.98
C ARG A 159 -3.19 14.91 19.38
N ALA A 160 -3.94 13.95 18.86
CA ALA A 160 -5.36 13.77 19.15
C ALA A 160 -5.56 13.07 20.51
N PRO A 161 -6.07 13.76 21.55
CA PRO A 161 -6.15 13.20 22.90
C PRO A 161 -7.17 12.07 23.05
N HIS A 162 -8.13 11.98 22.13
CA HIS A 162 -9.16 10.94 22.10
C HIS A 162 -8.67 9.65 21.41
N VAL A 163 -7.50 9.68 20.76
CA VAL A 163 -6.90 8.54 20.08
C VAL A 163 -5.79 7.94 20.93
N ARG A 164 -5.91 6.65 21.25
CA ARG A 164 -4.87 5.86 21.89
C ARG A 164 -4.28 4.89 20.88
N ILE A 165 -2.96 4.71 20.89
CA ILE A 165 -2.27 3.80 19.99
C ILE A 165 -1.55 2.72 20.80
N TRP A 166 -1.82 1.45 20.48
CA TRP A 166 -1.07 0.29 20.96
C TRP A 166 -0.21 -0.25 19.83
N GLU A 167 1.07 0.10 19.87
CA GLU A 167 2.11 -0.51 19.02
C GLU A 167 2.56 -1.85 19.62
N ASN A 168 3.07 -2.75 18.78
CA ASN A 168 3.51 -4.10 19.17
C ASN A 168 2.39 -4.95 19.81
N ALA A 169 1.16 -4.76 19.34
CA ALA A 169 -0.03 -5.45 19.84
C ALA A 169 -0.72 -6.21 18.70
N PHE A 170 -0.67 -7.55 18.78
CA PHE A 170 -1.22 -8.45 17.77
C PHE A 170 -2.70 -8.72 18.02
N THR A 171 -3.53 -8.55 16.99
CA THR A 171 -4.96 -8.91 17.07
C THR A 171 -5.12 -10.37 16.69
N ILE A 172 -5.57 -11.20 17.63
CA ILE A 172 -5.70 -12.64 17.43
C ILE A 172 -7.00 -12.95 16.67
N ASP A 173 -8.14 -12.46 17.18
CA ASP A 173 -9.46 -12.69 16.60
C ASP A 173 -10.42 -11.55 16.94
N LEU A 174 -11.43 -11.36 16.08
CA LEU A 174 -12.59 -10.53 16.41
C LEU A 174 -13.47 -11.23 17.43
N LEU A 175 -14.04 -10.46 18.36
CA LEU A 175 -15.08 -10.93 19.27
C LEU A 175 -16.43 -10.70 18.60
N THR A 176 -17.24 -11.75 18.44
CA THR A 176 -18.57 -11.62 17.83
C THR A 176 -19.66 -12.18 18.73
N HIS A 177 -20.83 -11.55 18.70
CA HIS A 177 -22.05 -12.05 19.32
C HIS A 177 -23.22 -11.85 18.35
N GLU A 178 -23.96 -12.91 18.06
CA GLU A 178 -25.11 -12.88 17.12
C GLU A 178 -24.75 -12.27 15.75
N GLY A 179 -23.59 -12.64 15.19
CA GLY A 179 -23.11 -12.13 13.90
C GLY A 179 -22.56 -10.69 13.94
N ILE A 180 -22.62 -10.02 15.09
CA ILE A 180 -22.14 -8.64 15.24
C ILE A 180 -20.76 -8.63 15.88
N CYS A 181 -19.81 -7.90 15.29
CA CYS A 181 -18.51 -7.64 15.89
C CYS A 181 -18.66 -6.72 17.12
N ARG A 182 -18.08 -7.13 18.25
CA ARG A 182 -18.11 -6.41 19.53
C ARG A 182 -16.72 -5.96 19.99
N GLY A 183 -15.70 -6.15 19.15
CA GLY A 183 -14.31 -5.80 19.43
C GLY A 183 -13.35 -6.93 19.05
N ALA A 184 -12.26 -7.08 19.79
CA ALA A 184 -11.22 -8.06 19.47
C ALA A 184 -10.46 -8.59 20.69
N LEU A 185 -9.90 -9.79 20.55
CA LEU A 185 -8.89 -10.35 21.44
C LEU A 185 -7.51 -9.88 20.96
N ILE A 186 -6.81 -9.15 21.80
CA ILE A 186 -5.52 -8.52 21.45
C ILE A 186 -4.45 -9.02 22.42
N ALA A 187 -3.28 -9.37 21.91
CA ALA A 187 -2.14 -9.80 22.69
C ALA A 187 -0.93 -8.88 22.49
N ASP A 188 -0.31 -8.50 23.60
CA ASP A 188 0.93 -7.73 23.64
C ASP A 188 1.80 -8.30 24.76
N GLN A 189 3.12 -8.38 24.54
CA GLN A 189 4.11 -8.82 25.52
C GLN A 189 3.97 -8.10 26.88
N ARG A 190 3.57 -6.81 26.89
CA ARG A 190 3.46 -6.01 28.11
C ARG A 190 2.17 -6.26 28.90
N ARG A 191 1.07 -6.57 28.20
CA ARG A 191 -0.29 -6.65 28.79
C ARG A 191 -0.83 -8.08 28.86
N GLY A 192 -0.18 -9.02 28.18
CA GLY A 192 -0.75 -10.32 27.88
C GLY A 192 -1.94 -10.20 26.92
N SER A 193 -2.83 -11.18 26.97
CA SER A 193 -4.08 -11.17 26.20
C SER A 193 -5.13 -10.29 26.89
N THR A 194 -5.77 -9.39 26.14
CA THR A 194 -6.80 -8.46 26.61
C THR A 194 -8.02 -8.52 25.71
N LEU A 195 -9.22 -8.52 26.31
CA LEU A 195 -10.47 -8.36 25.58
C LEU A 195 -10.75 -6.88 25.38
N VAL A 196 -10.69 -6.42 24.14
CA VAL A 196 -11.05 -5.05 23.77
C VAL A 196 -12.47 -5.04 23.26
N TRP A 197 -13.33 -4.28 23.92
CA TRP A 197 -14.73 -4.07 23.54
C TRP A 197 -14.88 -2.74 22.83
N ALA A 198 -15.58 -2.76 21.70
CA ALA A 198 -15.83 -1.58 20.90
C ALA A 198 -17.26 -1.57 20.36
N LYS A 199 -17.81 -0.37 20.16
CA LYS A 199 -19.12 -0.19 19.49
C LYS A 199 -18.98 -0.41 17.99
N GLN A 200 -17.84 0.01 17.42
CA GLN A 200 -17.48 -0.15 16.02
C GLN A 200 -16.03 -0.64 15.89
N THR A 201 -15.77 -1.51 14.93
CA THR A 201 -14.43 -2.04 14.65
C THR A 201 -14.10 -1.87 13.17
N ILE A 202 -12.93 -1.28 12.87
CA ILE A 202 -12.44 -1.04 11.51
C ILE A 202 -11.19 -1.90 11.28
N LEU A 203 -11.20 -2.71 10.23
CA LEU A 203 -10.02 -3.45 9.78
C LEU A 203 -9.25 -2.64 8.73
N ALA A 204 -8.00 -2.30 9.04
CA ALA A 204 -7.08 -1.57 8.18
C ALA A 204 -5.69 -2.24 8.20
N THR A 205 -5.67 -3.57 8.13
CA THR A 205 -4.51 -4.42 8.45
C THR A 205 -3.47 -4.56 7.33
N GLY A 206 -3.70 -3.95 6.17
CA GLY A 206 -2.86 -4.15 4.98
C GLY A 206 -3.10 -5.49 4.29
N GLY A 207 -2.21 -5.83 3.35
CA GLY A 207 -2.38 -6.93 2.41
C GLY A 207 -1.79 -8.29 2.82
N ALA A 208 -1.66 -9.16 1.82
CA ALA A 208 -1.23 -10.56 1.95
C ALA A 208 0.10 -10.86 1.22
N GLY A 209 0.96 -9.85 1.05
CA GLY A 209 2.17 -9.98 0.22
C GLY A 209 3.17 -11.04 0.68
N GLN A 210 3.18 -11.40 1.97
CA GLN A 210 4.08 -12.40 2.54
C GLN A 210 3.60 -13.85 2.36
N LEU A 211 2.49 -14.08 1.64
CA LEU A 211 2.13 -15.42 1.16
C LEU A 211 3.03 -15.90 0.02
N TYR A 212 3.71 -14.97 -0.66
CA TYR A 212 4.60 -15.26 -1.78
C TYR A 212 6.06 -15.19 -1.35
N ARG A 213 6.87 -16.12 -1.87
CA ARG A 213 8.32 -16.18 -1.58
C ARG A 213 9.02 -14.87 -1.93
N GLU A 214 8.69 -14.30 -3.08
CA GLU A 214 9.23 -13.02 -3.54
C GLU A 214 8.18 -11.94 -3.31
N SER A 215 8.51 -10.94 -2.49
CA SER A 215 7.59 -9.86 -2.15
C SER A 215 8.34 -8.56 -1.91
N THR A 216 7.72 -7.45 -2.30
CA THR A 216 8.17 -6.08 -1.95
C THR A 216 7.55 -5.59 -0.64
N ASN A 217 6.61 -6.35 -0.08
CA ASN A 217 5.94 -5.96 1.14
C ASN A 217 6.84 -6.15 2.37
N PRO A 218 6.66 -5.33 3.42
CA PRO A 218 7.35 -5.57 4.69
C PRO A 218 6.92 -6.92 5.31
N PRO A 219 7.72 -7.48 6.23
CA PRO A 219 7.43 -8.76 6.89
C PRO A 219 6.07 -8.81 7.60
N VAL A 220 5.48 -7.65 7.89
CA VAL A 220 4.17 -7.53 8.54
C VAL A 220 2.97 -7.78 7.60
N ALA A 221 3.13 -7.87 6.28
CA ALA A 221 1.99 -8.05 5.36
C ALA A 221 1.55 -9.52 5.22
N THR A 222 1.09 -10.13 6.33
CA THR A 222 0.84 -11.58 6.48
C THR A 222 -0.64 -11.97 6.40
N ALA A 223 -1.50 -11.08 5.90
CA ALA A 223 -2.94 -11.33 5.76
C ALA A 223 -3.72 -11.59 7.07
N ASP A 224 -3.20 -11.16 8.23
CA ASP A 224 -3.83 -11.45 9.53
C ASP A 224 -5.29 -10.98 9.60
N GLY A 225 -5.57 -9.76 9.10
CA GLY A 225 -6.92 -9.19 9.04
C GLY A 225 -7.89 -9.96 8.16
N HIS A 226 -7.42 -10.47 7.02
CA HIS A 226 -8.22 -11.34 6.14
C HIS A 226 -8.60 -12.62 6.88
N ALA A 227 -7.61 -13.24 7.55
CA ALA A 227 -7.80 -14.50 8.24
C ALA A 227 -8.75 -14.36 9.45
N LEU A 228 -8.61 -13.31 10.27
CA LEU A 228 -9.51 -13.08 11.42
C LEU A 228 -10.91 -12.66 10.98
N ALA A 229 -11.06 -11.92 9.88
CA ALA A 229 -12.37 -11.57 9.32
C ALA A 229 -13.09 -12.82 8.81
N TYR A 230 -12.39 -13.66 8.04
CA TYR A 230 -12.92 -14.92 7.53
C TYR A 230 -13.35 -15.86 8.66
N ARG A 231 -12.52 -16.04 9.69
CA ARG A 231 -12.90 -16.82 10.88
C ARG A 231 -14.11 -16.24 11.59
N ALA A 232 -14.27 -14.91 11.59
CA ALA A 232 -15.43 -14.23 12.16
C ALA A 232 -16.72 -14.34 11.31
N GLY A 233 -16.65 -14.96 10.13
CA GLY A 233 -17.79 -15.17 9.23
C GLY A 233 -17.94 -14.09 8.15
N ALA A 234 -16.96 -13.20 7.97
CA ALA A 234 -16.97 -12.27 6.86
C ALA A 234 -16.63 -13.00 5.55
N GLU A 235 -17.28 -12.61 4.46
CA GLU A 235 -16.92 -13.05 3.12
C GLU A 235 -15.68 -12.29 2.65
N LEU A 236 -14.71 -13.03 2.10
CA LEU A 236 -13.58 -12.45 1.39
C LEU A 236 -13.88 -12.51 -0.11
N ARG A 237 -13.46 -11.48 -0.83
CA ARG A 237 -13.73 -11.32 -2.26
C ARG A 237 -12.44 -11.05 -3.01
N ASP A 238 -12.35 -11.54 -4.24
CA ASP A 238 -11.30 -11.21 -5.22
C ASP A 238 -9.88 -11.53 -4.70
N MET A 239 -9.74 -12.53 -3.83
CA MET A 239 -8.48 -12.92 -3.19
C MET A 239 -7.47 -13.53 -4.17
N GLU A 240 -7.91 -13.93 -5.35
CA GLU A 240 -7.11 -14.43 -6.47
C GLU A 240 -6.34 -13.32 -7.21
N PHE A 241 -6.78 -12.06 -7.08
CA PHE A 241 -6.19 -10.92 -7.80
C PHE A 241 -4.98 -10.35 -7.04
N MET A 242 -3.84 -11.05 -7.14
CA MET A 242 -2.58 -10.63 -6.54
C MET A 242 -1.68 -9.94 -7.57
N GLN A 243 -1.41 -8.64 -7.36
CA GLN A 243 -0.55 -7.87 -8.27
C GLN A 243 0.94 -8.16 -8.03
N PHE A 244 1.64 -8.54 -9.09
CA PHE A 244 3.09 -8.63 -9.12
C PHE A 244 3.66 -7.35 -9.74
N HIS A 245 4.50 -6.65 -8.99
CA HIS A 245 5.15 -5.46 -9.52
C HIS A 245 6.19 -5.85 -10.58
N PRO A 246 6.20 -5.25 -11.79
CA PRO A 246 7.08 -5.68 -12.88
C PRO A 246 8.57 -5.52 -12.58
N THR A 247 8.93 -4.46 -11.85
CA THR A 247 10.33 -4.10 -11.59
C THR A 247 10.67 -4.24 -10.12
N VAL A 248 11.34 -5.34 -9.79
CA VAL A 248 11.92 -5.62 -8.46
C VAL A 248 13.39 -5.92 -8.64
N LEU A 249 14.25 -5.29 -7.84
CA LEU A 249 15.68 -5.47 -7.91
C LEU A 249 16.05 -6.93 -7.64
N TYR A 250 16.63 -7.56 -8.65
CA TYR A 250 17.11 -8.93 -8.59
C TYR A 250 18.63 -8.96 -8.36
N ILE A 251 19.02 -9.18 -7.10
CA ILE A 251 20.39 -9.56 -6.74
C ILE A 251 20.33 -10.98 -6.15
N ALA A 252 21.19 -11.87 -6.63
CA ALA A 252 21.27 -13.22 -6.10
C ALA A 252 21.64 -13.19 -4.60
N GLY A 253 20.82 -13.81 -3.75
CA GLY A 253 21.07 -13.88 -2.31
C GLY A 253 20.82 -12.59 -1.50
N SER A 254 20.25 -11.54 -2.10
CA SER A 254 19.89 -10.31 -1.38
C SER A 254 18.38 -10.09 -1.27
N SER A 255 17.99 -9.10 -0.46
CA SER A 255 16.59 -8.70 -0.30
C SER A 255 16.04 -8.09 -1.58
N ARG A 256 14.76 -8.34 -1.84
CA ARG A 256 14.01 -7.77 -2.96
C ARG A 256 13.64 -6.33 -2.63
N SER A 257 14.12 -5.39 -3.44
CA SER A 257 13.77 -3.97 -3.31
C SER A 257 12.95 -3.54 -4.50
N LEU A 258 11.84 -2.85 -4.23
CA LEU A 258 11.02 -2.25 -5.28
C LEU A 258 11.85 -1.21 -6.05
N ILE A 259 11.78 -1.25 -7.38
CA ILE A 259 12.23 -0.18 -8.26
C ILE A 259 10.97 0.47 -8.83
N THR A 260 10.69 1.70 -8.42
CA THR A 260 9.42 2.40 -8.71
C THR A 260 9.06 2.41 -10.19
N GLU A 261 7.77 2.30 -10.47
CA GLU A 261 7.21 2.45 -11.81
C GLU A 261 7.45 3.84 -12.40
N ALA A 262 7.60 4.86 -11.55
CA ALA A 262 7.91 6.22 -12.00
C ALA A 262 9.19 6.27 -12.87
N ILE A 263 10.17 5.37 -12.68
CA ILE A 263 11.35 5.29 -13.55
C ILE A 263 10.98 4.95 -15.00
N ARG A 264 9.97 4.09 -15.24
CA ARG A 264 9.43 3.85 -16.57
C ARG A 264 8.66 5.06 -17.08
N GLY A 265 7.96 5.77 -16.19
CA GLY A 265 7.31 7.07 -16.45
C GLY A 265 8.27 8.11 -17.03
N GLU A 266 9.51 8.15 -16.53
CA GLU A 266 10.58 9.04 -17.01
C GLU A 266 11.23 8.57 -18.32
N GLY A 267 10.85 7.41 -18.86
CA GLY A 267 11.33 6.92 -20.16
C GLY A 267 12.35 5.78 -20.12
N ALA A 268 12.55 5.13 -18.98
CA ALA A 268 13.38 3.93 -18.90
C ALA A 268 12.77 2.77 -19.72
N TRP A 269 13.64 1.94 -20.31
CA TRP A 269 13.23 0.82 -21.16
C TRP A 269 13.36 -0.51 -20.45
N LEU A 270 12.46 -1.44 -20.77
CA LEU A 270 12.63 -2.84 -20.41
C LEU A 270 13.34 -3.56 -21.56
N VAL A 271 14.54 -4.07 -21.29
CA VAL A 271 15.37 -4.76 -22.28
C VAL A 271 15.75 -6.16 -21.80
N ASP A 272 15.92 -7.08 -22.73
CA ASP A 272 16.38 -8.43 -22.41
C ASP A 272 17.93 -8.51 -22.31
N ARG A 273 18.45 -9.72 -22.11
CA ARG A 273 19.90 -9.99 -21.97
C ARG A 273 20.76 -9.60 -23.17
N VAL A 274 20.18 -9.37 -24.35
CA VAL A 274 20.90 -8.91 -25.54
C VAL A 274 20.66 -7.43 -25.83
N GLY A 275 19.92 -6.74 -24.97
CA GLY A 275 19.58 -5.32 -25.11
C GLY A 275 18.39 -5.06 -26.03
N HIS A 276 17.58 -6.07 -26.36
CA HIS A 276 16.36 -5.88 -27.17
C HIS A 276 15.24 -5.28 -26.31
N ARG A 277 14.66 -4.16 -26.75
CA ARG A 277 13.50 -3.53 -26.13
C ARG A 277 12.25 -4.31 -26.53
N PHE A 278 11.79 -5.19 -25.64
CA PHE A 278 10.78 -6.20 -25.98
C PHE A 278 9.33 -5.76 -25.75
N MET A 279 9.07 -4.77 -24.89
CA MET A 279 7.69 -4.38 -24.55
C MET A 279 6.79 -4.04 -25.77
N PRO A 280 7.29 -3.33 -26.81
CA PRO A 280 6.50 -3.08 -28.03
C PRO A 280 6.07 -4.35 -28.79
N ASP A 281 6.71 -5.49 -28.55
CA ASP A 281 6.30 -6.77 -29.15
C ASP A 281 5.04 -7.35 -28.48
N TYR A 282 4.68 -6.86 -27.28
CA TYR A 282 3.56 -7.36 -26.47
C TYR A 282 2.41 -6.37 -26.37
N ASP A 283 2.70 -5.07 -26.26
CA ASP A 283 1.68 -4.02 -26.09
C ASP A 283 2.15 -2.69 -26.68
N GLU A 284 1.25 -2.00 -27.39
CA GLU A 284 1.55 -0.71 -28.04
C GLU A 284 1.89 0.41 -27.03
N ARG A 285 1.41 0.30 -25.78
CA ARG A 285 1.71 1.24 -24.70
C ARG A 285 3.12 1.05 -24.13
N GLY A 286 3.82 -0.01 -24.53
CA GLY A 286 5.18 -0.30 -24.12
C GLY A 286 5.32 -0.42 -22.60
N GLU A 287 6.35 0.22 -22.04
CA GLU A 287 6.67 0.18 -20.61
C GLU A 287 5.62 0.83 -19.70
N LEU A 288 4.64 1.56 -20.26
CA LEU A 288 3.53 2.20 -19.52
C LEU A 288 2.21 1.42 -19.62
N ALA A 289 2.22 0.22 -20.21
CA ALA A 289 1.12 -0.72 -20.10
C ALA A 289 0.79 -1.06 -18.63
N PRO A 290 -0.43 -1.52 -18.33
CA PRO A 290 -0.81 -2.01 -17.00
C PRO A 290 0.14 -3.08 -16.46
N ARG A 291 0.29 -3.15 -15.14
CA ARG A 291 1.29 -3.98 -14.47
C ARG A 291 1.16 -5.48 -14.76
N ASP A 292 -0.06 -5.99 -14.89
CA ASP A 292 -0.33 -7.38 -15.27
C ASP A 292 0.22 -7.69 -16.68
N VAL A 293 0.00 -6.79 -17.64
CA VAL A 293 0.54 -6.91 -19.00
C VAL A 293 2.07 -6.89 -19.00
N VAL A 294 2.68 -5.92 -18.30
CA VAL A 294 4.14 -5.79 -18.25
C VAL A 294 4.77 -6.98 -17.53
N SER A 295 4.23 -7.40 -16.38
CA SER A 295 4.74 -8.55 -15.63
C SER A 295 4.64 -9.84 -16.44
N LEU A 296 3.53 -10.06 -17.17
CA LEU A 296 3.39 -11.23 -18.05
C LEU A 296 4.37 -11.18 -19.22
N ALA A 297 4.56 -10.02 -19.84
CA ALA A 297 5.54 -9.83 -20.91
C ALA A 297 6.97 -10.13 -20.44
N ILE A 298 7.34 -9.71 -19.22
CA ILE A 298 8.64 -10.04 -18.61
C ILE A 298 8.82 -11.55 -18.44
N VAL A 299 7.82 -12.25 -17.90
CA VAL A 299 7.88 -13.71 -17.72
C VAL A 299 8.05 -14.41 -19.07
N ASN A 300 7.23 -14.05 -20.06
CA ASN A 300 7.32 -14.61 -21.41
C ASN A 300 8.70 -14.33 -22.04
N GLN A 301 9.26 -13.14 -21.85
CA GLN A 301 10.59 -12.80 -22.38
C GLN A 301 11.71 -13.58 -21.68
N MET A 302 11.61 -13.77 -20.36
CA MET A 302 12.55 -14.60 -19.60
C MET A 302 12.55 -16.05 -20.08
N GLU A 303 11.37 -16.61 -20.35
CA GLU A 303 11.24 -17.95 -20.93
C GLU A 303 11.84 -18.04 -22.34
N ARG A 304 11.50 -17.09 -23.22
CA ARG A 304 12.00 -17.04 -24.61
C ARG A 304 13.52 -16.92 -24.68
N THR A 305 14.12 -16.16 -23.78
CA THR A 305 15.57 -15.93 -23.75
C THR A 305 16.33 -16.92 -22.86
N ASN A 306 15.60 -17.78 -22.14
CA ASN A 306 16.11 -18.68 -21.11
C ASN A 306 17.04 -17.95 -20.12
N HIS A 307 16.56 -16.83 -19.58
CA HIS A 307 17.31 -15.93 -18.72
C HIS A 307 16.54 -15.61 -17.42
N PRO A 308 17.20 -15.55 -16.25
CA PRO A 308 16.51 -15.42 -14.96
C PRO A 308 15.92 -14.03 -14.67
N CYS A 309 16.23 -13.03 -15.49
CA CYS A 309 15.73 -11.66 -15.34
C CYS A 309 15.75 -10.90 -16.67
N VAL A 310 15.11 -9.73 -16.66
CA VAL A 310 15.29 -8.67 -17.66
C VAL A 310 15.98 -7.47 -17.00
N TYR A 311 16.31 -6.45 -17.79
CA TYR A 311 16.98 -5.24 -17.32
C TYR A 311 16.09 -4.02 -17.51
N LEU A 312 16.15 -3.11 -16.53
CA LEU A 312 15.59 -1.77 -16.65
C LEU A 312 16.73 -0.83 -17.06
N ASP A 313 16.70 -0.38 -18.32
CA ASP A 313 17.73 0.43 -18.95
C ASP A 313 17.38 1.92 -18.86
N LEU A 314 18.20 2.66 -18.11
CA LEU A 314 18.11 4.11 -17.93
C LEU A 314 19.18 4.87 -18.72
N THR A 315 19.98 4.22 -19.56
CA THR A 315 21.13 4.84 -20.26
C THR A 315 20.76 6.02 -21.17
N ARG A 316 19.47 6.14 -21.50
CA ARG A 316 18.91 7.24 -22.31
C ARG A 316 18.51 8.46 -21.49
N LEU A 317 18.49 8.36 -20.18
CA LEU A 317 18.14 9.44 -19.27
C LEU A 317 19.40 10.16 -18.79
N ASP A 318 19.27 11.45 -18.46
CA ASP A 318 20.38 12.19 -17.87
C ASP A 318 20.73 11.59 -16.49
N PRO A 319 21.96 11.09 -16.28
CA PRO A 319 22.35 10.48 -15.01
C PRO A 319 22.30 11.45 -13.83
N VAL A 320 22.45 12.76 -14.05
CA VAL A 320 22.33 13.76 -12.97
C VAL A 320 20.87 13.87 -12.56
N TYR A 321 19.97 14.04 -13.53
CA TYR A 321 18.53 14.05 -13.30
C TYR A 321 18.04 12.79 -12.56
N VAL A 322 18.39 11.59 -13.03
CA VAL A 322 17.95 10.32 -12.41
C VAL A 322 18.36 10.25 -10.94
N LYS A 323 19.59 10.63 -10.61
CA LYS A 323 20.10 10.60 -9.23
C LYS A 323 19.41 11.60 -8.31
N GLN A 324 19.01 12.75 -8.85
CA GLN A 324 18.27 13.76 -8.10
C GLN A 324 16.81 13.34 -7.89
N ARG A 325 16.18 12.76 -8.93
CA ARG A 325 14.77 12.36 -8.93
C ARG A 325 14.51 11.09 -8.11
N PHE A 326 15.44 10.13 -8.12
CA PHE A 326 15.34 8.83 -7.45
C PHE A 326 16.53 8.55 -6.52
N PRO A 327 16.71 9.37 -5.47
CA PRO A 327 17.87 9.27 -4.60
C PRO A 327 17.89 7.98 -3.78
N GLY A 328 16.73 7.48 -3.33
CA GLY A 328 16.63 6.24 -2.55
C GLY A 328 17.00 5.00 -3.38
N ILE A 329 16.49 4.93 -4.60
CA ILE A 329 16.80 3.87 -5.56
C ILE A 329 18.28 3.93 -5.96
N SER A 330 18.81 5.12 -6.28
CA SER A 330 20.22 5.30 -6.61
C SER A 330 21.14 4.81 -5.48
N ALA A 331 20.85 5.18 -4.24
CA ALA A 331 21.59 4.74 -3.07
C ALA A 331 21.49 3.21 -2.86
N THR A 332 20.36 2.60 -3.25
CA THR A 332 20.16 1.15 -3.15
C THR A 332 20.96 0.40 -4.21
N CYS A 333 20.92 0.84 -5.48
CA CYS A 333 21.69 0.27 -6.57
C CYS A 333 23.21 0.37 -6.32
N LEU A 334 23.69 1.52 -5.81
CA LEU A 334 25.11 1.73 -5.50
C LEU A 334 25.68 0.74 -4.47
N LYS A 335 24.86 0.25 -3.53
CA LYS A 335 25.29 -0.80 -2.56
C LYS A 335 25.68 -2.10 -3.24
N PHE A 336 25.20 -2.33 -4.46
CA PHE A 336 25.48 -3.50 -5.28
C PHE A 336 26.39 -3.19 -6.47
N GLY A 337 26.92 -1.97 -6.57
CA GLY A 337 27.79 -1.55 -7.67
C GLY A 337 27.08 -1.36 -9.01
N ILE A 338 25.76 -1.10 -8.98
CA ILE A 338 24.93 -0.78 -10.15
C ILE A 338 24.87 0.73 -10.36
#